data_AF-A0A6L5YZ99-F1
#
_entry.id   AF-A0A6L5YZ99-F1
#
_cell.length_a   1.000
_cell.length_b   1.000
_cell.length_c   1.000
_cell.angle_alpha   90.00
_cell.angle_beta   90.00
_cell.angle_gamma   90.00
#
_symmetry.space_group_name_H-M   'P 1'
#
loop_
_entity.id
_entity.type
_entity.pdbx_description
1 polymer ?
#
loop_
_entity_poly.entity_id
_entity_poly.type
_entity_poly.pdbx_seq_one_letter_code
_entity_poly.pdbx_strand_id
1 'polypeptide(L)'
;MKSLRIVVTGGTIDKVHDPGTEALAFSPDGATHIPEMLRVGRCHFPVVQLLMLKDSLYFDHADRRAIAAAVAAAPEPAVVVTHGTGTMGDTARFLSGRVGDKTVVLTGAMRPFSLSASDGEFNLGAAVIAAQLLAPGVWGAMNGRVFPAERLNKNVEQGRFDA
;
A
#
# COMPACT_ATOMS: atom_id res chain seq x y z
N MET A 1 -17.68 3.57 -12.57
CA MET A 1 -16.66 3.10 -11.60
C MET A 1 -15.35 3.80 -11.93
N LYS A 2 -14.58 4.20 -10.92
CA LYS A 2 -13.27 4.85 -11.14
C LYS A 2 -12.29 3.80 -11.70
N SER A 3 -11.54 4.12 -12.76
CA SER A 3 -10.34 3.34 -13.09
C SER A 3 -9.33 3.47 -11.92
N LEU A 4 -8.49 2.45 -11.73
CA LEU A 4 -7.63 2.36 -10.55
C LEU A 4 -6.20 1.94 -10.90
N ARG A 5 -5.24 2.67 -10.33
CA ARG A 5 -3.81 2.35 -10.35
C ARG A 5 -3.42 1.76 -9.00
N ILE A 6 -2.63 0.70 -8.96
CA ILE A 6 -1.93 0.25 -7.75
C ILE A 6 -0.44 0.59 -7.92
N VAL A 7 0.07 1.49 -7.10
CA VAL A 7 1.49 1.84 -7.03
C VAL A 7 2.13 1.00 -5.93
N VAL A 8 3.02 0.10 -6.30
CA VAL A 8 3.70 -0.79 -5.36
C VAL A 8 5.00 -0.17 -4.87
N THR A 9 5.15 -0.06 -3.55
CA THR A 9 6.37 0.46 -2.91
C THR A 9 7.06 -0.58 -2.02
N GLY A 10 6.59 -1.82 -2.03
CA GLY A 10 7.05 -2.91 -1.15
C GLY A 10 6.30 -2.93 0.18
N GLY A 11 7.04 -2.95 1.28
CA GLY A 11 6.50 -3.24 2.61
C GLY A 11 6.28 -4.73 2.87
N THR A 12 5.78 -5.05 4.06
CA THR A 12 5.65 -6.45 4.51
C THR A 12 4.83 -7.31 3.57
N ILE A 13 3.82 -6.74 2.90
CA ILE A 13 2.95 -7.45 1.94
C ILE A 13 3.74 -8.17 0.84
N ASP A 14 4.88 -7.60 0.41
CA ASP A 14 5.76 -8.13 -0.64
C ASP A 14 6.99 -8.89 -0.10
N LYS A 15 7.12 -9.06 1.22
CA LYS A 15 8.25 -9.81 1.78
C LYS A 15 8.06 -11.33 1.60
N VAL A 16 9.17 -12.02 1.44
CA VAL A 16 9.31 -13.48 1.41
C VAL A 16 10.28 -13.92 2.51
N HIS A 17 10.18 -15.19 2.91
CA HIS A 17 11.18 -15.81 3.78
C HIS A 17 12.44 -16.14 2.95
N ASP A 18 13.57 -15.56 3.34
CA ASP A 18 14.89 -15.90 2.79
C ASP A 18 15.48 -17.08 3.59
N PRO A 19 15.62 -18.27 3.00
CA PRO A 19 16.15 -19.44 3.70
C PRO A 19 17.66 -19.35 4.01
N GLY A 20 18.39 -18.42 3.39
CA GLY A 20 19.81 -18.22 3.66
C GLY A 20 20.06 -17.38 4.91
N THR A 21 19.29 -16.29 5.08
CA THR A 21 19.41 -15.38 6.23
C THR A 21 18.38 -15.66 7.34
N GLU A 22 17.41 -16.54 7.10
CA GLU A 22 16.23 -16.81 7.94
C GLU A 22 15.39 -15.55 8.23
N ALA A 23 15.60 -14.48 7.47
CA ALA A 23 14.93 -13.21 7.64
C ALA A 23 13.79 -13.03 6.61
N LEU A 24 12.97 -12.00 6.83
CA LEU A 24 12.01 -11.53 5.84
C LEU A 24 12.67 -10.49 4.93
N ALA A 25 12.81 -10.81 3.65
CA ALA A 25 13.40 -9.96 2.62
C ALA A 25 12.41 -9.75 1.46
N PHE A 26 12.73 -8.90 0.49
CA PHE A 26 11.97 -8.85 -0.77
C PHE A 26 12.43 -9.97 -1.70
N SER A 27 11.55 -10.36 -2.64
CA SER A 27 11.88 -11.40 -3.61
C SER A 27 13.15 -11.04 -4.40
N PRO A 28 14.14 -11.96 -4.54
CA PRO A 28 15.39 -11.69 -5.25
C PRO A 28 15.22 -11.33 -6.73
N ASP A 29 14.14 -11.77 -7.36
CA ASP A 29 13.77 -11.42 -8.74
C ASP A 29 13.14 -10.02 -8.87
N GLY A 30 12.95 -9.31 -7.76
CA GLY A 30 12.32 -8.00 -7.73
C GLY A 30 10.83 -8.01 -8.02
N ALA A 31 10.17 -9.18 -7.97
CA ALA A 31 8.74 -9.29 -8.21
C ALA A 31 7.91 -8.86 -6.99
N THR A 32 6.69 -8.41 -7.27
CA THR A 32 5.65 -8.11 -6.28
C THR A 32 4.57 -9.18 -6.30
N HIS A 33 3.94 -9.41 -5.15
CA HIS A 33 2.82 -10.36 -5.03
C HIS A 33 1.46 -9.77 -5.44
N ILE A 34 1.36 -8.46 -5.68
CA ILE A 34 0.08 -7.80 -5.97
C ILE A 34 -0.67 -8.42 -7.17
N PRO A 35 -0.05 -8.75 -8.31
CA PRO A 35 -0.74 -9.41 -9.42
C PRO A 35 -1.35 -10.77 -9.03
N GLU A 36 -0.67 -11.54 -8.16
CA GLU A 36 -1.19 -12.80 -7.67
C GLU A 36 -2.39 -12.61 -6.73
N MET A 37 -2.30 -11.67 -5.81
CA MET A 37 -3.40 -11.32 -4.90
C MET A 37 -4.66 -10.90 -5.67
N LEU A 38 -4.49 -10.09 -6.72
CA LEU A 38 -5.57 -9.70 -7.63
C LEU A 38 -6.16 -10.90 -8.37
N ARG A 39 -5.32 -11.84 -8.83
CA ARG A 39 -5.76 -13.08 -9.47
C ARG A 39 -6.59 -13.94 -8.52
N VAL A 40 -6.16 -14.11 -7.27
CA VAL A 40 -6.92 -14.85 -6.23
C VAL A 40 -8.26 -14.17 -5.97
N GLY A 41 -8.26 -12.85 -5.82
CA GLY A 41 -9.46 -12.04 -5.63
C GLY A 41 -10.33 -11.86 -6.89
N ARG A 42 -9.95 -12.44 -8.04
CA ARG A 42 -10.62 -12.29 -9.35
C ARG A 42 -10.86 -10.81 -9.72
N CYS A 43 -9.92 -9.94 -9.36
CA CYS A 43 -9.99 -8.51 -9.56
C CYS A 43 -9.06 -8.10 -10.71
N HIS A 44 -9.63 -7.79 -11.88
CA HIS A 44 -8.87 -7.67 -13.13
C HIS A 44 -8.71 -6.24 -13.66
N PHE A 45 -9.45 -5.28 -13.12
CA PHE A 45 -9.47 -3.90 -13.64
C PHE A 45 -8.34 -2.98 -13.14
N PRO A 46 -7.68 -3.22 -11.98
CA PRO A 46 -6.58 -2.38 -11.55
C PRO A 46 -5.35 -2.51 -12.45
N VAL A 47 -4.70 -1.39 -12.77
CA VAL A 47 -3.38 -1.37 -13.41
C VAL A 47 -2.32 -1.38 -12.32
N VAL A 48 -1.45 -2.38 -12.31
CA VAL A 48 -0.35 -2.50 -11.33
C VAL A 48 0.91 -1.82 -11.88
N GLN A 49 1.49 -0.93 -11.10
CA GLN A 49 2.76 -0.26 -11.36
C GLN A 49 3.72 -0.57 -10.21
N LEU A 50 4.78 -1.32 -10.49
CA LEU A 50 5.87 -1.49 -9.55
C LEU A 50 6.76 -0.23 -9.57
N LEU A 51 6.74 0.55 -8.48
CA LEU A 51 7.59 1.74 -8.34
C LEU A 51 8.91 1.39 -7.65
N MET A 52 8.85 0.65 -6.55
CA MET A 52 10.01 0.20 -5.80
C MET A 52 9.63 -0.98 -4.89
N LEU A 53 10.63 -1.72 -4.40
CA LEU A 53 10.49 -2.68 -3.31
C LEU A 53 11.46 -2.27 -2.20
N LYS A 54 10.97 -1.50 -1.22
CA LYS A 54 11.80 -0.96 -0.15
C LYS A 54 11.07 -1.05 1.19
N ASP A 55 11.82 -1.28 2.27
CA ASP A 55 11.24 -1.26 3.60
C ASP A 55 10.93 0.19 3.99
N SER A 56 9.68 0.43 4.38
CA SER A 56 9.19 1.75 4.79
C SER A 56 10.01 2.39 5.90
N LEU A 57 10.68 1.60 6.74
CA LEU A 57 11.56 2.11 7.80
C LEU A 57 12.80 2.83 7.26
N TYR A 58 13.17 2.56 6.00
CA TYR A 58 14.28 3.23 5.31
C TYR A 58 13.79 4.28 4.30
N PHE A 59 12.51 4.66 4.34
CA PHE A 59 11.99 5.70 3.45
C PHE A 59 12.49 7.07 3.86
N ASP A 60 13.10 7.77 2.90
CA ASP A 60 13.47 9.17 3.03
C ASP A 60 12.47 10.08 2.29
N HIS A 61 12.84 11.36 2.13
CA HIS A 61 12.01 12.32 1.39
C HIS A 61 12.04 12.08 -0.13
N ALA A 62 13.10 11.51 -0.69
CA ALA A 62 13.18 11.19 -2.11
C ALA A 62 12.21 10.05 -2.46
N ASP A 63 12.11 9.02 -1.62
CA ASP A 63 11.13 7.95 -1.82
C ASP A 63 9.70 8.50 -1.81
N ARG A 64 9.35 9.35 -0.84
CA ARG A 64 8.02 9.95 -0.73
C ARG A 64 7.72 10.90 -1.90
N ARG A 65 8.73 11.63 -2.41
CA ARG A 65 8.60 12.41 -3.65
C ARG A 65 8.37 11.52 -4.87
N ALA A 66 9.04 10.38 -4.97
CA ALA A 66 8.82 9.42 -6.05
C ALA A 66 7.39 8.86 -6.03
N ILE A 67 6.86 8.55 -4.83
CA ILE A 67 5.47 8.13 -4.67
C ILE A 67 4.51 9.23 -5.10
N ALA A 68 4.73 10.48 -4.66
CA ALA A 68 3.91 11.62 -5.07
C ALA A 68 3.93 11.83 -6.59
N ALA A 69 5.10 11.71 -7.22
CA ALA A 69 5.24 11.81 -8.67
C ALA A 69 4.50 10.68 -9.40
N ALA A 70 4.61 9.43 -8.92
CA ALA A 70 3.89 8.30 -9.49
C ALA A 70 2.36 8.46 -9.37
N VAL A 71 1.87 8.93 -8.23
CA VAL A 71 0.45 9.26 -8.01
C VAL A 71 -0.01 10.36 -8.97
N ALA A 72 0.75 11.44 -9.11
CA ALA A 72 0.42 12.54 -10.01
C ALA A 72 0.42 12.12 -11.49
N ALA A 73 1.36 11.26 -11.89
CA ALA A 73 1.50 10.76 -13.25
C ALA A 73 0.46 9.68 -13.62
N ALA A 74 -0.22 9.08 -12.65
CA ALA A 74 -1.26 8.09 -12.92
C ALA A 74 -2.45 8.77 -13.65
N PRO A 75 -2.89 8.33 -14.84
CA PRO A 75 -4.11 8.81 -15.49
C PRO A 75 -5.38 8.50 -14.69
N GLU A 76 -5.37 7.48 -13.83
CA GLU A 76 -6.52 7.04 -13.06
C GLU A 76 -6.86 8.03 -11.94
N PRO A 77 -8.16 8.27 -11.67
CA PRO A 77 -8.60 9.13 -10.58
C PRO A 77 -8.53 8.42 -9.21
N ALA A 78 -8.44 7.10 -9.17
CA ALA A 78 -8.24 6.31 -7.95
C ALA A 78 -6.85 5.66 -7.97
N VAL A 79 -6.12 5.79 -6.86
CA VAL A 79 -4.80 5.20 -6.68
C VAL A 79 -4.74 4.47 -5.35
N VAL A 80 -4.31 3.22 -5.36
CA VAL A 80 -3.92 2.48 -4.16
C VAL A 80 -2.41 2.46 -4.09
N VAL A 81 -1.83 2.72 -2.92
CA VAL A 81 -0.38 2.62 -2.69
C VAL A 81 -0.14 1.50 -1.69
N THR A 82 0.52 0.42 -2.11
CA THR A 82 0.94 -0.63 -1.17
C THR A 82 2.24 -0.19 -0.51
N HIS A 83 2.27 -0.22 0.82
CA HIS A 83 3.30 0.41 1.63
C HIS A 83 3.60 -0.40 2.89
N GLY A 84 4.81 -0.26 3.43
CA GLY A 84 5.14 -0.82 4.73
C GLY A 84 4.41 -0.10 5.87
N THR A 85 3.94 -0.84 6.87
CA THR A 85 3.08 -0.28 7.94
C THR A 85 3.83 0.61 8.93
N GLY A 86 5.16 0.58 8.95
CA GLY A 86 5.99 1.32 9.91
C GLY A 86 5.93 2.83 9.75
N THR A 87 6.00 3.33 8.51
CA THR A 87 6.01 4.78 8.21
C THR A 87 4.87 5.20 7.27
N MET A 88 3.83 4.36 7.14
CA MET A 88 2.67 4.61 6.27
C MET A 88 1.99 5.95 6.57
N GLY A 89 1.82 6.28 7.85
CA GLY A 89 1.23 7.56 8.28
C GLY A 89 2.04 8.77 7.83
N ASP A 90 3.37 8.68 7.87
CA ASP A 90 4.25 9.77 7.44
C ASP A 90 4.13 10.02 5.94
N THR A 91 4.08 8.94 5.16
CA THR A 91 3.85 9.03 3.71
C THR A 91 2.45 9.59 3.41
N ALA A 92 1.41 9.15 4.13
CA ALA A 92 0.05 9.68 3.95
C ALA A 92 -0.01 11.19 4.21
N ARG A 93 0.58 11.66 5.32
CA ARG A 93 0.66 13.10 5.62
C ARG A 93 1.50 13.87 4.60
N PHE A 94 2.58 13.27 4.12
CA PHE A 94 3.38 13.85 3.04
C PHE A 94 2.57 13.99 1.75
N LEU A 95 1.72 13.02 1.40
CA LEU A 95 0.89 13.10 0.20
C LEU A 95 -0.32 14.03 0.38
N SER A 96 -0.78 14.26 1.61
CA SER A 96 -1.94 15.12 1.88
C SER A 96 -1.75 16.51 1.27
N GLY A 97 -2.77 16.97 0.53
CA GLY A 97 -2.73 18.23 -0.23
C GLY A 97 -1.89 18.22 -1.52
N ARG A 98 -1.26 17.10 -1.89
CA ARG A 98 -0.39 16.97 -3.09
C ARG A 98 -0.94 16.07 -4.19
N VAL A 99 -2.18 15.57 -4.04
CA VAL A 99 -2.78 14.57 -4.94
C VAL A 99 -3.84 15.13 -5.88
N GLY A 100 -4.10 16.44 -5.83
CA GLY A 100 -5.14 17.09 -6.65
C GLY A 100 -6.52 16.45 -6.42
N ASP A 101 -7.24 16.18 -7.52
CA ASP A 101 -8.57 15.58 -7.49
C ASP A 101 -8.57 14.04 -7.40
N LYS A 102 -7.43 13.42 -7.07
CA LYS A 102 -7.31 11.97 -6.96
C LYS A 102 -7.74 11.46 -5.59
N THR A 103 -8.31 10.25 -5.57
CA THR A 103 -8.54 9.48 -4.34
C THR A 103 -7.36 8.52 -4.16
N VAL A 104 -6.55 8.73 -3.12
CA VAL A 104 -5.36 7.93 -2.84
C VAL A 104 -5.57 7.16 -1.55
N VAL A 105 -5.42 5.84 -1.59
CA VAL A 105 -5.57 4.95 -0.43
C VAL A 105 -4.27 4.18 -0.18
N LEU A 106 -3.63 4.42 0.95
CA LEU A 106 -2.48 3.65 1.40
C LEU A 106 -2.96 2.37 2.09
N THR A 107 -2.28 1.26 1.82
CA THR A 107 -2.55 -0.02 2.46
C THR A 107 -1.28 -0.86 2.57
N GLY A 108 -1.35 -1.96 3.29
CA GLY A 108 -0.22 -2.85 3.50
C GLY A 108 -0.64 -4.09 4.27
N ALA A 109 0.33 -4.75 4.87
CA ALA A 109 0.11 -5.94 5.67
C ALA A 109 1.00 -5.93 6.91
N MET A 110 0.57 -6.62 7.97
CA MET A 110 1.42 -6.96 9.11
C MET A 110 2.08 -8.32 8.92
N ARG A 111 1.49 -9.20 8.10
CA ARG A 111 2.00 -10.52 7.76
C ARG A 111 2.25 -10.62 6.26
N PRO A 112 3.44 -11.04 5.82
CA PRO A 112 3.74 -11.14 4.40
C PRO A 112 2.78 -12.05 3.65
N PHE A 113 2.49 -11.73 2.38
CA PHE A 113 1.60 -12.53 1.56
C PHE A 113 2.13 -13.95 1.34
N SER A 114 3.46 -14.11 1.24
CA SER A 114 4.11 -15.40 1.06
C SER A 114 3.92 -16.37 2.25
N LEU A 115 3.45 -15.88 3.40
CA LEU A 115 3.18 -16.70 4.57
C LEU A 115 1.68 -17.01 4.66
N SER A 116 1.36 -18.18 5.22
CA SER A 116 -0.03 -18.54 5.47
C SER A 116 -0.71 -17.53 6.41
N ALA A 117 -2.01 -17.30 6.17
CA ALA A 117 -2.84 -16.34 6.90
C ALA A 117 -2.29 -14.90 6.88
N SER A 118 -1.94 -14.38 5.69
CA SER A 118 -1.66 -12.97 5.49
C SER A 118 -2.93 -12.12 5.62
N ASP A 119 -2.80 -10.94 6.23
CA ASP A 119 -3.85 -9.92 6.24
C ASP A 119 -3.82 -9.03 4.97
N GLY A 120 -2.83 -9.22 4.10
CA GLY A 120 -2.62 -8.41 2.90
C GLY A 120 -3.77 -8.48 1.90
N GLU A 121 -4.35 -9.66 1.66
CA GLU A 121 -5.44 -9.82 0.68
C GLU A 121 -6.68 -9.02 1.11
N PHE A 122 -7.02 -9.15 2.39
CA PHE A 122 -8.14 -8.42 2.99
C PHE A 122 -7.93 -6.90 2.93
N ASN A 123 -6.75 -6.42 3.34
CA ASN A 123 -6.42 -5.00 3.33
C ASN A 123 -6.38 -4.43 1.90
N LEU A 124 -5.80 -5.16 0.93
CA LEU A 124 -5.76 -4.75 -0.48
C LEU A 124 -7.17 -4.66 -1.07
N GLY A 125 -8.02 -5.67 -0.83
CA GLY A 125 -9.41 -5.64 -1.27
C GLY A 125 -10.18 -4.46 -0.69
N ALA A 126 -10.01 -4.19 0.61
CA ALA A 126 -10.60 -3.03 1.28
C ALA A 126 -10.11 -1.71 0.66
N ALA A 127 -8.82 -1.58 0.36
CA ALA A 127 -8.25 -0.39 -0.27
C ALA A 127 -8.77 -0.15 -1.69
N VAL A 128 -8.90 -1.21 -2.49
CA VAL A 128 -9.47 -1.14 -3.85
C VAL A 128 -10.92 -0.67 -3.82
N ILE A 129 -11.73 -1.12 -2.86
CA ILE A 129 -13.11 -0.66 -2.67
C ILE A 129 -13.11 0.80 -2.18
N ALA A 130 -12.32 1.12 -1.15
CA ALA A 130 -12.25 2.45 -0.56
C ALA A 130 -11.87 3.52 -1.59
N ALA A 131 -10.89 3.23 -2.47
CA ALA A 131 -10.44 4.18 -3.50
C ALA A 131 -11.55 4.54 -4.51
N GLN A 132 -12.52 3.65 -4.71
CA GLN A 132 -13.67 3.90 -5.58
C GLN A 132 -14.77 4.73 -4.89
N LEU A 133 -14.97 4.55 -3.59
CA LEU A 133 -16.09 5.13 -2.84
C LEU A 133 -15.75 6.48 -2.19
N LEU A 134 -14.51 6.67 -1.75
CA LEU A 134 -14.11 7.87 -1.02
C LEU A 134 -13.98 9.09 -1.94
N ALA A 135 -14.13 10.27 -1.36
CA ALA A 135 -13.88 11.54 -2.03
C ALA A 135 -12.38 11.71 -2.35
N PRO A 136 -12.03 12.60 -3.29
CA PRO A 136 -10.64 13.02 -3.50
C PRO A 136 -9.95 13.39 -2.19
N GLY A 137 -8.69 12.97 -2.05
CA GLY A 137 -7.94 13.06 -0.79
C GLY A 137 -7.07 11.84 -0.54
N VAL A 138 -6.37 11.85 0.59
CA VAL A 138 -5.47 10.78 1.02
C VAL A 138 -6.04 10.05 2.22
N TRP A 139 -6.10 8.74 2.12
CA TRP A 139 -6.71 7.84 3.08
C TRP A 139 -5.80 6.66 3.35
N GLY A 140 -6.01 5.96 4.46
CA GLY A 140 -5.49 4.62 4.66
C GLY A 140 -6.61 3.61 4.87
N ALA A 141 -6.41 2.39 4.39
CA ALA A 141 -7.33 1.27 4.59
C ALA A 141 -6.58 0.08 5.18
N MET A 142 -6.80 -0.17 6.48
CA MET A 142 -6.14 -1.21 7.26
C MET A 142 -7.11 -1.76 8.31
N ASN A 143 -7.01 -3.06 8.61
CA ASN A 143 -7.78 -3.71 9.68
C ASN A 143 -9.30 -3.45 9.59
N GLY A 144 -9.84 -3.37 8.36
CA GLY A 144 -11.27 -3.19 8.09
C GLY A 144 -11.80 -1.78 8.32
N ARG A 145 -10.92 -0.79 8.48
CA ARG A 145 -11.27 0.61 8.71
C ARG A 145 -10.60 1.53 7.70
N VAL A 146 -11.25 2.66 7.45
CA VAL A 146 -10.69 3.77 6.67
C VAL A 146 -10.28 4.89 7.63
N PHE A 147 -9.09 5.44 7.41
CA PHE A 147 -8.54 6.54 8.19
C PHE A 147 -8.20 7.71 7.27
N PRO A 148 -8.49 8.96 7.66
CA PRO A 148 -7.92 10.12 6.98
C PRO A 148 -6.41 10.19 7.26
N ALA A 149 -5.64 10.79 6.34
CA ALA A 149 -4.18 10.81 6.40
C ALA A 149 -3.61 11.27 7.75
N GLU A 150 -4.22 12.25 8.40
CA GLU A 150 -3.76 12.78 9.68
C GLU A 150 -3.90 11.77 10.84
N ARG A 151 -4.89 10.87 10.77
CA ARG A 151 -5.18 9.84 11.79
C ARG A 151 -4.62 8.46 11.45
N LEU A 152 -3.96 8.30 10.30
CA LEU A 152 -3.38 7.03 9.90
C LEU A 152 -2.12 6.72 10.73
N ASN A 153 -2.29 6.16 11.92
CA ASN A 153 -1.20 5.80 12.82
C ASN A 153 -1.28 4.31 13.17
N LYS A 154 -0.12 3.65 13.17
CA LYS A 154 -0.01 2.28 13.66
C LYS A 154 0.19 2.31 15.17
N ASN A 155 -0.65 1.59 15.89
CA ASN A 155 -0.36 1.19 17.26
C ASN A 155 0.72 0.10 17.22
N VAL A 156 1.96 0.48 17.54
CA VAL A 156 3.13 -0.41 17.44
C VAL A 156 3.04 -1.55 18.46
N GLU A 157 2.56 -1.25 19.67
CA GLU A 157 2.41 -2.24 20.76
C GLU A 157 1.41 -3.34 20.38
N GLN A 158 0.29 -2.96 19.77
CA GLN A 158 -0.77 -3.89 19.40
C GLN A 158 -0.65 -4.43 17.97
N GLY A 159 0.28 -3.90 17.17
CA GLY A 159 0.49 -4.31 15.79
C GLY A 159 -0.71 -4.05 14.86
N ARG A 160 -1.52 -3.02 15.11
CA ARG A 160 -2.74 -2.71 14.32
C ARG A 160 -2.94 -1.21 14.13
N PHE A 161 -3.84 -0.83 13.22
CA PHE A 161 -4.34 0.53 13.13
C PHE A 161 -5.63 0.64 13.96
N ASP A 162 -5.59 1.50 14.98
CA ASP A 162 -6.73 1.91 15.79
C ASP A 162 -7.16 3.35 15.43
N ALA A 163 -8.37 3.70 15.84
CA ALA A 163 -8.97 5.01 15.63
C ALA A 163 -8.96 5.80 16.94
#